data_AF-A0A170V212-F1
#
_entry.id   AF-A0A170V212-F1
#
_cell.length_a   1.000
_cell.length_b   1.000
_cell.length_c   1.000
_cell.angle_alpha   90.00
_cell.angle_beta   90.00
_cell.angle_gamma   90.00
#
_symmetry.space_group_name_H-M   'P 1'
#
loop_
_entity.id
_entity.type
_entity.pdbx_description
1 polymer ?
#
loop_
_entity_poly.entity_id
_entity_poly.type
_entity_poly.pdbx_seq_one_letter_code
_entity_poly.pdbx_strand_id
1 'polypeptide(L)'
;MLNIYTNQGDHALAICDDLMAKHPEAKETAVLMKAAVLMREGKAEEARKLLEKVGKEAPSIGLKMCLAKVQLLLLEGMLWEARKELATLDDDSLFKPGIVSALVTLYLEVGEPEQAAKLFEKAVSWNQKNKTVGDLSALWRQAADFHLRSGK
;
A
#
# COMPACT_ATOMS: atom_id res chain seq x y z
N MET A 1 -11.90 -0.39 20.89
CA MET A 1 -10.55 -0.97 20.70
C MET A 1 -10.31 -2.24 21.49
N LEU A 2 -10.85 -2.42 22.72
CA LEU A 2 -10.64 -3.65 23.51
C LEU A 2 -11.07 -4.94 22.77
N ASN A 3 -12.21 -4.93 22.06
CA ASN A 3 -12.77 -6.12 21.39
C ASN A 3 -11.90 -6.69 20.25
N ILE A 4 -11.02 -5.88 19.68
CA ILE A 4 -10.07 -6.34 18.65
C ILE A 4 -9.02 -7.27 19.30
N TYR A 5 -8.75 -7.12 20.59
CA TYR A 5 -7.73 -7.88 21.31
C TYR A 5 -8.30 -9.02 22.17
N THR A 6 -9.62 -9.17 22.29
CA THR A 6 -10.27 -10.16 23.17
C THR A 6 -10.83 -11.39 22.46
N ASN A 7 -10.36 -11.70 21.25
CA ASN A 7 -10.79 -12.87 20.45
C ASN A 7 -12.31 -12.92 20.16
N GLN A 8 -12.98 -11.76 20.13
CA GLN A 8 -14.38 -11.61 19.75
C GLN A 8 -14.49 -11.08 18.32
N GLY A 9 -13.94 -11.83 17.36
CA GLY A 9 -13.88 -11.47 15.94
C GLY A 9 -15.24 -11.08 15.37
N ASP A 10 -16.26 -11.93 15.57
CA ASP A 10 -17.61 -11.71 15.03
C ASP A 10 -18.28 -10.43 15.56
N HIS A 11 -18.12 -10.14 16.85
CA HIS A 11 -18.66 -8.92 17.46
C HIS A 11 -17.93 -7.67 16.95
N ALA A 12 -16.61 -7.76 16.74
CA ALA A 12 -15.84 -6.67 16.16
C ALA A 12 -16.24 -6.40 14.70
N LEU A 13 -16.51 -7.44 13.90
CA LEU A 13 -17.02 -7.29 12.53
C LEU A 13 -18.40 -6.61 12.51
N ALA A 14 -19.32 -7.03 13.39
CA ALA A 14 -20.65 -6.43 13.49
C ALA A 14 -20.60 -4.95 13.87
N ILE A 15 -19.72 -4.56 14.81
CA ILE A 15 -19.50 -3.15 15.17
C ILE A 15 -18.96 -2.36 13.97
N CYS A 16 -18.03 -2.94 13.20
CA CYS A 16 -17.49 -2.25 12.02
C CYS A 16 -18.59 -2.03 10.95
N ASP A 17 -19.46 -3.01 10.75
CA ASP A 17 -20.60 -2.88 9.82
C ASP A 17 -21.60 -1.82 10.27
N ASP A 18 -21.92 -1.78 11.57
CA ASP A 18 -22.79 -0.74 12.15
C ASP A 18 -22.16 0.65 12.03
N LEU A 19 -20.85 0.77 12.28
CA LEU A 19 -20.11 2.02 12.16
C LEU A 19 -20.11 2.55 10.73
N MET A 20 -19.88 1.69 9.73
CA MET A 20 -19.96 2.09 8.31
C MET A 20 -21.37 2.55 7.92
N ALA A 21 -22.41 1.92 8.46
CA ALA A 21 -23.80 2.25 8.14
C ALA A 21 -24.27 3.55 8.78
N LYS A 22 -23.90 3.79 10.04
CA LYS A 22 -24.36 4.95 10.83
C LYS A 22 -23.47 6.18 10.68
N HIS A 23 -22.19 5.99 10.36
CA HIS A 23 -21.17 7.04 10.31
C HIS A 23 -20.35 6.95 9.02
N PRO A 24 -20.87 7.46 7.88
CA PRO A 24 -20.14 7.47 6.62
C PRO A 24 -18.76 8.14 6.70
N GLU A 25 -18.59 9.12 7.59
CA GLU A 25 -17.33 9.79 7.90
C GLU A 25 -16.29 8.85 8.52
N ALA A 26 -16.73 7.80 9.21
CA ALA A 26 -15.88 6.80 9.83
C ALA A 26 -15.61 5.59 8.92
N LYS A 27 -16.13 5.58 7.69
CA LYS A 27 -16.04 4.46 6.75
C LYS A 27 -14.60 3.99 6.52
N GLU A 28 -13.65 4.92 6.36
CA GLU A 28 -12.24 4.58 6.19
C GLU A 28 -11.70 3.74 7.36
N THR A 29 -11.85 4.26 8.58
CA THR A 29 -11.38 3.59 9.80
C THR A 29 -12.08 2.25 10.02
N ALA A 30 -13.40 2.21 9.79
CA ALA A 30 -14.20 1.00 9.95
C ALA A 30 -13.76 -0.11 8.99
N VAL A 31 -13.47 0.22 7.73
CA VAL A 31 -13.01 -0.75 6.73
C VAL A 31 -11.62 -1.27 7.08
N LEU A 32 -10.69 -0.41 7.50
CA LEU A 32 -9.35 -0.83 7.93
C LEU A 32 -9.40 -1.75 9.15
N MET A 33 -10.23 -1.41 10.14
CA MET A 33 -10.45 -2.27 11.31
C MET A 33 -11.05 -3.62 10.92
N LYS A 34 -12.05 -3.63 10.03
CA LYS A 34 -12.67 -4.86 9.54
C LYS A 34 -11.66 -5.75 8.81
N ALA A 35 -10.85 -5.18 7.92
CA ALA A 35 -9.79 -5.91 7.23
C ALA A 35 -8.75 -6.49 8.20
N ALA A 36 -8.34 -5.75 9.23
CA ALA A 36 -7.42 -6.23 10.25
C ALA A 36 -8.00 -7.39 11.08
N VAL A 37 -9.29 -7.32 11.43
CA VAL A 37 -9.99 -8.43 12.10
C VAL A 37 -10.04 -9.65 11.20
N LEU A 38 -10.45 -9.51 9.94
CA LEU A 38 -10.48 -10.61 8.97
C LEU A 38 -9.10 -11.28 8.81
N MET A 39 -8.03 -10.48 8.74
CA MET A 39 -6.66 -11.00 8.66
C MET A 39 -6.30 -11.87 9.87
N ARG A 40 -6.63 -11.42 11.09
CA ARG A 40 -6.36 -12.17 12.32
C ARG A 40 -7.15 -13.47 12.41
N GLU A 41 -8.37 -13.50 11.89
CA GLU A 41 -9.23 -14.68 11.83
C GLU A 41 -8.84 -15.65 10.69
N GLY A 42 -7.71 -15.42 10.01
CA GLY A 42 -7.24 -16.26 8.89
C GLY A 42 -8.00 -16.06 7.58
N LYS A 43 -8.85 -15.03 7.48
CA LYS A 43 -9.66 -14.68 6.31
C LYS A 43 -8.98 -13.62 5.44
N ALA A 44 -7.70 -13.82 5.14
CA ALA A 44 -6.88 -12.84 4.43
C ALA A 44 -7.42 -12.47 3.04
N GLU A 45 -7.93 -13.46 2.29
CA GLU A 45 -8.53 -13.22 0.97
C GLU A 45 -9.79 -12.34 1.05
N GLU A 46 -10.62 -12.53 2.08
CA GLU A 46 -11.80 -11.68 2.31
C GLU A 46 -11.39 -10.25 2.67
N ALA A 47 -10.35 -10.09 3.49
CA ALA A 47 -9.79 -8.79 3.84
C ALA A 47 -9.29 -8.04 2.60
N ARG A 48 -8.54 -8.72 1.72
CA ARG A 48 -8.01 -8.14 0.48
C ARG A 48 -9.13 -7.75 -0.49
N LYS A 49 -10.16 -8.59 -0.65
CA LYS A 49 -11.35 -8.28 -1.48
C LYS A 49 -12.15 -7.09 -0.96
N LEU A 50 -12.32 -6.99 0.36
CA LEU A 50 -13.00 -5.86 0.99
C LEU A 50 -12.28 -4.54 0.66
N LEU A 51 -10.97 -4.49 0.88
CA LEU A 51 -10.15 -3.31 0.61
C LEU A 51 -10.18 -2.91 -0.86
N GLU A 52 -10.05 -3.88 -1.77
CA GLU A 52 -10.12 -3.62 -3.21
C GLU A 52 -11.49 -3.06 -3.63
N LYS A 53 -12.58 -3.67 -3.16
CA LYS A 53 -13.93 -3.22 -3.45
C LYS A 53 -14.15 -1.78 -2.97
N VAL A 54 -13.82 -1.49 -1.71
CA VAL A 54 -14.00 -0.15 -1.14
C VAL A 54 -13.11 0.88 -1.83
N GLY A 55 -11.88 0.52 -2.17
CA GLY A 55 -10.96 1.42 -2.86
C GLY A 55 -11.46 1.83 -4.25
N LYS A 56 -12.13 0.91 -4.96
CA LYS A 56 -12.77 1.19 -6.26
C LYS A 56 -14.04 2.05 -6.11
N GLU A 57 -14.84 1.81 -5.07
CA GLU A 57 -16.08 2.54 -4.84
C GLU A 57 -15.87 3.96 -4.29
N ALA A 58 -14.76 4.20 -3.57
CA ALA A 58 -14.47 5.48 -2.93
C ALA A 58 -13.04 5.96 -3.24
N PRO A 59 -12.82 6.60 -4.41
CA PRO A 59 -11.48 7.03 -4.83
C PRO A 59 -10.75 7.95 -3.84
N SER A 60 -11.49 8.74 -3.05
CA SER A 60 -10.93 9.62 -2.01
C SER A 60 -10.12 8.88 -0.93
N ILE A 61 -10.46 7.62 -0.66
CA ILE A 61 -9.74 6.74 0.28
C ILE A 61 -9.04 5.58 -0.46
N GLY A 62 -9.11 5.54 -1.79
CA GLY A 62 -8.63 4.45 -2.63
C GLY A 62 -7.16 4.13 -2.43
N LEU A 63 -6.31 5.17 -2.37
CA LEU A 63 -4.88 4.98 -2.11
C LEU A 63 -4.63 4.30 -0.75
N LYS A 64 -5.36 4.69 0.30
CA LYS A 64 -5.20 4.07 1.63
C LYS A 64 -5.66 2.62 1.63
N MET A 65 -6.75 2.30 0.92
CA MET A 65 -7.22 0.92 0.78
C MET A 65 -6.21 0.05 0.01
N CYS A 66 -5.62 0.59 -1.06
CA CYS A 66 -4.55 -0.05 -1.81
C CYS A 66 -3.34 -0.34 -0.91
N LEU A 67 -2.87 0.67 -0.15
CA LEU A 67 -1.72 0.49 0.76
C LEU A 67 -2.00 -0.53 1.87
N ALA A 68 -3.21 -0.52 2.44
CA ALA A 68 -3.61 -1.53 3.40
C ALA A 68 -3.60 -2.94 2.78
N LYS A 69 -4.09 -3.09 1.53
CA LYS A 69 -4.10 -4.38 0.82
C LYS A 69 -2.66 -4.86 0.55
N VAL A 70 -1.78 -3.95 0.14
CA VAL A 70 -0.34 -4.23 -0.03
C VAL A 70 0.26 -4.67 1.29
N GLN A 71 -0.02 -3.98 2.39
CA GLN A 71 0.48 -4.38 3.71
C GLN A 71 0.04 -5.79 4.09
N LEU A 72 -1.22 -6.17 3.82
CA LEU A 72 -1.68 -7.55 4.04
C LEU A 72 -0.92 -8.57 3.19
N LEU A 73 -0.71 -8.29 1.90
CA LEU A 73 0.07 -9.15 1.01
C LEU A 73 1.51 -9.35 1.52
N LEU A 74 2.13 -8.28 2.03
CA LEU A 74 3.48 -8.35 2.59
C LEU A 74 3.53 -9.19 3.88
N LEU A 75 2.51 -9.11 4.73
CA LEU A 75 2.41 -9.96 5.93
C LEU A 75 2.26 -11.45 5.58
N GLU A 76 1.66 -11.77 4.43
CA GLU A 76 1.56 -13.14 3.90
C GLU A 76 2.81 -13.57 3.11
N GLY A 77 3.81 -12.70 2.93
CA GLY A 77 4.99 -12.97 2.11
C GLY A 77 4.73 -12.97 0.60
N MET A 78 3.58 -12.46 0.16
CA MET A 78 3.15 -12.41 -1.24
C MET A 78 3.78 -11.20 -1.97
N LEU A 79 5.11 -11.22 -2.11
CA LEU A 79 5.89 -10.08 -2.62
C LEU A 79 5.53 -9.71 -4.07
N TRP A 80 5.29 -10.70 -4.93
CA TRP A 80 4.93 -10.49 -6.34
C TRP A 80 3.59 -9.77 -6.47
N GLU A 81 2.60 -10.16 -5.67
CA GLU A 81 1.28 -9.56 -5.65
C GLU A 81 1.30 -8.16 -5.04
N ALA A 82 2.04 -7.95 -3.94
CA ALA A 82 2.21 -6.63 -3.34
C ALA A 82 2.86 -5.66 -4.33
N ARG A 83 3.90 -6.12 -5.04
CA ARG A 83 4.54 -5.35 -6.11
C ARG A 83 3.55 -5.00 -7.22
N LYS A 84 2.80 -6.00 -7.71
CA LYS A 84 1.82 -5.81 -8.79
C LYS A 84 0.77 -4.78 -8.39
N GLU A 85 0.26 -4.85 -7.17
CA GLU A 85 -0.77 -3.94 -6.66
C GLU A 85 -0.26 -2.48 -6.63
N LEU A 86 0.92 -2.23 -6.06
CA LEU A 86 1.49 -0.86 -6.03
C LEU A 86 1.76 -0.30 -7.43
N ALA A 87 2.15 -1.16 -8.38
CA ALA A 87 2.41 -0.74 -9.75
C ALA A 87 1.14 -0.31 -10.54
N THR A 88 -0.06 -0.51 -9.98
CA THR A 88 -1.33 -0.06 -10.59
C THR A 88 -1.71 1.38 -10.25
N LEU A 89 -1.00 2.02 -9.32
CA LEU A 89 -1.26 3.40 -8.92
C LEU A 89 -1.04 4.35 -10.10
N ASP A 90 -1.85 5.40 -10.15
CA ASP A 90 -1.67 6.53 -11.07
C ASP A 90 -0.38 7.30 -10.75
N ASP A 91 0.14 8.05 -11.71
CA ASP A 91 1.42 8.78 -11.58
C ASP A 91 1.48 9.70 -10.34
N ASP A 92 0.38 10.40 -9.99
CA ASP A 92 0.35 11.32 -8.85
C ASP A 92 0.51 10.58 -7.51
N SER A 93 -0.01 9.36 -7.42
CA SER A 93 0.16 8.48 -6.26
C SER A 93 1.46 7.71 -6.31
N LEU A 94 1.82 7.16 -7.47
CA LEU A 94 2.96 6.27 -7.70
C LEU A 94 4.28 6.98 -7.42
N PHE A 95 4.41 8.25 -7.80
CA PHE A 95 5.67 8.99 -7.68
C PHE A 95 5.87 9.71 -6.34
N LYS A 96 4.99 9.46 -5.36
CA LYS A 96 5.24 9.87 -3.97
C LYS A 96 6.50 9.17 -3.45
N PRO A 97 7.46 9.86 -2.81
CA PRO A 97 8.76 9.28 -2.43
C PRO A 97 8.67 7.97 -1.64
N GLY A 98 7.71 7.87 -0.70
CA GLY A 98 7.48 6.65 0.07
C GLY A 98 7.01 5.47 -0.77
N ILE A 99 6.15 5.71 -1.77
CA ILE A 99 5.66 4.67 -2.69
C ILE A 99 6.77 4.20 -3.61
N VAL A 100 7.56 5.13 -4.15
CA VAL A 100 8.68 4.77 -5.03
C VAL A 100 9.74 3.97 -4.27
N SER A 101 10.09 4.37 -3.05
CA SER A 101 11.02 3.61 -2.22
C SER A 101 10.52 2.19 -1.92
N ALA A 102 9.24 2.05 -1.57
CA ALA A 102 8.64 0.74 -1.32
C ALA A 102 8.61 -0.13 -2.59
N LEU A 103 8.19 0.41 -3.72
CA LEU A 103 8.05 -0.33 -4.96
C LEU A 103 9.42 -0.70 -5.56
N VAL A 104 10.43 0.16 -5.44
CA VAL A 104 11.83 -0.17 -5.78
C VAL A 104 12.31 -1.35 -4.94
N THR A 105 12.11 -1.29 -3.63
CA THR A 105 12.50 -2.37 -2.72
C THR A 105 11.84 -3.68 -3.17
N LEU A 106 10.53 -3.64 -3.45
CA LEU A 106 9.82 -4.83 -3.93
C LEU A 106 10.34 -5.33 -5.27
N TYR A 107 10.60 -4.47 -6.25
CA TYR A 107 11.20 -4.87 -7.53
C TYR A 107 12.53 -5.60 -7.31
N LEU A 108 13.38 -5.12 -6.42
CA LEU A 108 14.66 -5.76 -6.13
C LEU A 108 14.48 -7.11 -5.43
N GLU A 109 13.60 -7.19 -4.44
CA GLU A 109 13.29 -8.43 -3.72
C GLU A 109 12.70 -9.50 -4.64
N VAL A 110 11.92 -9.11 -5.66
CA VAL A 110 11.39 -10.04 -6.67
C VAL A 110 12.34 -10.27 -7.86
N GLY A 111 13.55 -9.73 -7.83
CA GLY A 111 14.57 -9.97 -8.87
C GLY A 111 14.34 -9.20 -10.18
N GLU A 112 13.75 -8.00 -10.11
CA GLU A 112 13.49 -7.11 -11.26
C GLU A 112 14.18 -5.73 -11.13
N PRO A 113 15.51 -5.67 -11.00
CA PRO A 113 16.24 -4.41 -10.84
C PRO A 113 16.07 -3.44 -12.02
N GLU A 114 15.85 -3.95 -13.24
CA GLU A 114 15.63 -3.12 -14.42
C GLU A 114 14.32 -2.32 -14.33
N GLN A 115 13.29 -2.90 -13.69
CA GLN A 115 12.02 -2.21 -13.49
C GLN A 115 12.14 -1.14 -12.39
N ALA A 116 12.94 -1.41 -11.35
CA ALA A 116 13.29 -0.42 -10.35
C ALA A 116 13.99 0.81 -10.97
N ALA A 117 14.99 0.58 -11.84
CA ALA A 117 15.69 1.65 -12.55
C ALA A 117 14.74 2.48 -13.44
N LYS A 118 13.86 1.82 -14.21
CA LYS A 118 12.85 2.51 -15.04
C LYS A 118 11.87 3.33 -14.21
N LEU A 119 11.43 2.81 -13.06
CA LEU A 119 10.54 3.54 -12.15
C LEU A 119 11.24 4.81 -11.63
N PHE A 120 12.51 4.71 -11.28
CA PHE A 120 13.31 5.85 -10.82
C PHE A 120 13.42 6.95 -11.88
N GLU A 121 13.78 6.60 -13.12
CA GLU A 121 13.88 7.58 -14.22
C GLU A 121 12.54 8.31 -14.46
N LYS A 122 11.44 7.57 -14.42
CA LYS A 122 10.08 8.13 -14.57
C LYS A 122 9.74 9.09 -13.44
N ALA A 123 10.01 8.71 -12.20
CA ALA A 123 9.70 9.54 -11.03
C ALA A 123 10.54 10.82 -10.98
N VAL A 124 11.82 10.77 -11.37
CA VAL A 124 12.66 11.98 -11.52
C VAL A 124 12.08 12.91 -12.58
N SER A 125 11.71 12.36 -13.73
CA SER A 125 11.10 13.12 -14.83
C SER A 125 9.77 13.76 -14.42
N TRP A 126 8.94 13.06 -13.64
CA TRP A 126 7.66 13.57 -13.16
C TRP A 126 7.86 14.69 -12.12
N ASN A 127 8.77 14.53 -11.16
CA ASN A 127 9.06 15.56 -10.16
C ASN A 127 9.63 16.84 -10.79
N GLN A 128 10.54 16.71 -11.77
CA GLN A 128 11.08 17.87 -12.50
C GLN A 128 9.99 18.67 -13.22
N LYS A 129 9.01 17.98 -13.81
CA LYS A 129 7.88 18.61 -14.51
C LYS A 129 6.89 19.27 -13.54
N ASN A 130 6.58 18.62 -12.42
CA ASN A 130 5.54 19.06 -11.50
C ASN A 130 6.04 19.99 -10.39
N LYS A 131 7.35 20.23 -10.28
CA LYS A 131 7.98 21.10 -9.24
C LYS A 131 7.59 20.72 -7.80
N THR A 132 7.18 19.47 -7.60
CA THR A 132 6.76 18.92 -6.31
C THR A 132 8.00 18.54 -5.50
N VAL A 133 8.39 19.43 -4.58
CA VAL A 133 9.50 19.29 -3.61
C VAL A 133 10.92 19.49 -4.18
N GLY A 134 11.75 20.19 -3.40
CA GLY A 134 13.16 20.50 -3.70
C GLY A 134 14.05 19.27 -3.85
N ASP A 135 15.21 19.49 -4.48
CA ASP A 135 16.14 18.50 -5.04
C ASP A 135 16.14 17.11 -4.38
N LEU A 136 15.21 16.26 -4.83
CA LEU A 136 15.14 14.87 -4.45
C LEU A 136 16.30 14.06 -5.06
N SER A 137 17.07 14.61 -6.00
CA SER A 137 18.11 13.84 -6.69
C SER A 137 19.16 13.24 -5.74
N ALA A 138 19.42 13.89 -4.60
CA ALA A 138 20.37 13.40 -3.59
C ALA A 138 19.90 12.10 -2.90
N LEU A 139 18.64 12.07 -2.45
CA LEU A 139 18.06 10.90 -1.78
C LEU A 139 17.94 9.70 -2.75
N TRP A 140 17.79 9.99 -4.04
CA TRP A 140 17.59 9.01 -5.10
C TRP A 140 18.92 8.50 -5.64
N ARG A 141 19.96 9.34 -5.71
CA ARG A 141 21.36 8.91 -5.93
C ARG A 141 21.81 7.96 -4.83
N GLN A 142 21.48 8.25 -3.57
CA GLN A 142 21.89 7.42 -2.45
C GLN A 142 21.22 6.03 -2.47
N ALA A 143 19.93 5.96 -2.85
CA ALA A 143 19.24 4.69 -3.08
C ALA A 143 19.84 3.91 -4.25
N ALA A 144 20.12 4.58 -5.38
CA ALA A 144 20.76 3.95 -6.54
C ALA A 144 22.20 3.45 -6.24
N ASP A 145 23.02 4.24 -5.53
CA ASP A 145 24.38 3.88 -5.13
C ASP A 145 24.40 2.71 -4.14
N PHE A 146 23.44 2.65 -3.22
CA PHE A 146 23.29 1.52 -2.29
C PHE A 146 23.06 0.22 -3.06
N HIS A 147 22.24 0.24 -4.11
CA HIS A 147 21.91 -0.96 -4.89
C HIS A 147 23.01 -1.37 -5.88
N LEU A 148 23.73 -0.43 -6.50
CA LEU A 148 24.93 -0.75 -7.30
C LEU A 148 26.01 -1.47 -6.48
N ARG A 149 26.08 -1.21 -5.17
CA ARG A 149 27.02 -1.87 -4.25
C ARG A 149 26.51 -3.21 -3.72
N SER A 150 25.20 -3.42 -3.72
CA SER A 150 24.54 -4.65 -3.22
C SER A 150 24.51 -5.78 -4.24
N GLY A 151 24.86 -5.51 -5.51
CA GLY A 151 24.99 -6.51 -6.58
C GLY A 151 26.35 -7.21 -6.63
N LYS A 152 27.00 -7.46 -5.49
CA LYS A 152 28.20 -8.28 -5.37
C LYS A 152 27.94 -9.50 -4.48
#